data_AF-A0A2G5BBU7-F1
#
_entry.id   AF-A0A2G5BBU7-F1
#
_cell.length_a   1.000
_cell.length_b   1.000
_cell.length_c   1.000
_cell.angle_alpha   90.00
_cell.angle_beta   90.00
_cell.angle_gamma   90.00
#
_symmetry.space_group_name_H-M   'P 1'
#
loop_
_entity.id
_entity.type
_entity.pdbx_description
1 polymer ?
#
loop_
_entity_poly.entity_id
_entity_poly.type
_entity_poly.pdbx_seq_one_letter_code
_entity_poly.pdbx_strand_id
1 'polypeptide(L)'
;MLSEALGESISENQDEIGQVHISTTKKNDSSMFGSKAQILPDFFDEVKDVAKRVETKATNAKNSRWSLEEKQRLMETVMKNRTSLRGTIDWEVVEREFPNRTRYACKAILKQMERSNETDSNMTNNKISFTKREKTLLTDAVRRLGDRNWAALAKEMSRDTGITRSPVVYNRMWTHKLSPKVQAAPLWSTNDTKRLRELSSIHGKDAVFLTFKFFPQYTPPLISTMLLRMGTKYEDRDPRRTVQLPKDRQRN
;
A
#
# COMPACT_ATOMS: atom_id res chain seq x y z
N MET A 1 -3.15 -48.34 34.61
CA MET A 1 -1.76 -48.59 34.16
C MET A 1 -1.68 -48.05 32.74
N LEU A 2 -1.19 -46.86 32.45
CA LEU A 2 0.03 -46.18 32.88
C LEU A 2 -0.23 -44.70 33.18
N SER A 3 0.51 -44.20 34.16
CA SER A 3 0.45 -42.88 34.76
C SER A 3 1.86 -42.33 34.78
N GLU A 4 2.14 -41.28 34.00
CA GLU A 4 3.37 -40.48 34.07
C GLU A 4 2.94 -39.02 33.74
N ALA A 5 2.81 -38.12 34.71
CA ALA A 5 3.84 -37.46 35.51
C ALA A 5 4.74 -36.54 34.67
N LEU A 6 4.29 -35.30 34.48
CA LEU A 6 5.16 -34.15 34.16
C LEU A 6 4.81 -33.02 35.12
N GLY A 7 5.57 -32.96 36.20
CA GLY A 7 5.84 -31.71 36.89
C GLY A 7 7.06 -31.06 36.23
N GLU A 8 7.06 -29.73 36.14
CA GLU A 8 8.10 -28.95 36.82
C GLU A 8 7.77 -27.46 36.75
N SER A 9 7.82 -26.89 37.95
CA SER A 9 7.72 -25.49 38.33
C SER A 9 8.69 -24.60 37.56
N ILE A 10 8.22 -23.43 37.10
CA ILE A 10 9.11 -22.32 36.79
C ILE A 10 8.67 -21.08 37.56
N SER A 11 9.69 -20.47 38.14
CA SER A 11 9.75 -19.54 39.24
C SER A 11 9.11 -18.18 38.99
N GLU A 12 8.49 -17.72 40.06
CA GLU A 12 8.00 -16.37 40.31
C GLU A 12 9.18 -15.41 40.51
N ASN A 13 9.47 -14.56 39.51
CA ASN A 13 10.39 -13.43 39.67
C ASN A 13 9.58 -12.20 40.08
N GLN A 14 9.63 -11.87 41.37
CA GLN A 14 9.20 -10.58 41.91
C GLN A 14 10.39 -9.62 41.84
N ASP A 15 10.42 -8.78 40.81
CA ASP A 15 11.38 -7.68 40.73
C ASP A 15 10.74 -6.37 41.24
N GLU A 16 11.53 -5.71 42.08
CA GLU A 16 11.23 -4.59 42.94
C GLU A 16 10.77 -3.34 42.18
N ILE A 17 9.62 -2.79 42.59
CA ILE A 17 9.15 -1.48 42.18
C ILE A 17 9.91 -0.43 43.01
N GLY A 18 10.99 0.09 42.46
CA GLY A 18 11.71 1.24 43.00
C GLY A 18 10.82 2.50 43.00
N GLN A 19 10.41 2.93 44.19
CA GLN A 19 9.74 4.22 44.41
C GLN A 19 10.73 5.37 44.20
N VAL A 20 10.55 6.16 43.15
CA VAL A 20 11.28 7.42 42.95
C VAL A 20 10.54 8.53 43.70
N HIS A 21 11.09 8.89 44.87
CA HIS A 21 10.66 10.05 45.66
C HIS A 21 11.19 11.34 45.00
N ILE A 22 10.31 12.13 44.40
CA ILE A 22 10.67 13.45 43.85
C ILE A 22 10.46 14.48 44.96
N SER A 23 11.54 14.83 45.65
CA SER A 23 11.57 15.87 46.67
C SER A 23 11.35 17.24 46.04
N THR A 24 10.20 17.85 46.34
CA THR A 24 9.91 19.27 46.10
C THR A 24 10.78 20.15 47.00
N THR A 25 11.62 20.99 46.41
CA THR A 25 12.26 22.11 47.13
C THR A 25 11.64 23.44 46.70
N LYS A 26 10.76 23.95 47.57
CA LYS A 26 10.45 25.39 47.70
C LYS A 26 11.69 26.11 48.24
N LYS A 27 12.09 27.21 47.60
CA LYS A 27 12.76 28.39 48.19
C LYS A 27 12.55 29.56 47.19
N ASN A 28 11.71 30.53 47.50
CA ASN A 28 11.89 31.70 48.37
C ASN A 28 12.52 32.90 47.64
N ASP A 29 11.88 34.05 47.91
CA ASP A 29 12.45 35.40 48.01
C ASP A 29 12.65 36.25 46.74
N SER A 30 11.61 37.04 46.45
CA SER A 30 11.59 38.50 46.60
C SER A 30 12.94 39.24 46.57
N SER A 31 13.19 40.02 45.51
CA SER A 31 14.05 41.22 45.51
C SER A 31 13.91 41.93 44.16
N MET A 32 13.13 43.00 44.04
CA MET A 32 13.60 44.40 44.08
C MET A 32 14.95 44.64 43.38
N PHE A 33 14.97 44.74 42.05
CA PHE A 33 15.88 45.67 41.37
C PHE A 33 15.24 46.19 40.08
N GLY A 34 14.77 47.43 40.16
CA GLY A 34 14.51 48.25 38.99
C GLY A 34 15.84 48.68 38.39
N SER A 35 16.17 48.10 37.24
CA SER A 35 17.22 48.60 36.36
C SER A 35 16.63 48.69 34.97
N LYS A 36 16.31 49.93 34.55
CA LYS A 36 16.02 50.27 33.15
C LYS A 36 17.28 49.96 32.33
N ALA A 37 17.36 48.77 31.78
CA ALA A 37 18.31 48.46 30.72
C ALA A 37 17.86 49.22 29.47
N GLN A 38 18.70 50.13 29.00
CA GLN A 38 18.56 50.79 27.71
C GLN A 38 18.62 49.71 26.64
N ILE A 39 17.49 49.48 25.98
CA ILE A 39 17.31 48.52 24.91
C ILE A 39 18.03 49.08 23.69
N LEU A 40 19.17 48.47 23.32
CA LEU A 40 19.82 48.67 22.03
C LEU A 40 18.88 48.14 20.92
N PRO A 41 18.38 48.99 20.01
CA PRO A 41 17.39 48.59 19.00
C PRO A 41 17.90 47.60 17.94
N ASP A 42 19.21 47.48 17.76
CA ASP A 42 19.78 46.87 16.55
C ASP A 42 19.99 45.35 16.60
N PHE A 43 19.72 44.69 17.73
CA PHE A 43 19.88 43.23 17.84
C PHE A 43 18.60 42.44 17.47
N PHE A 44 17.44 43.11 17.44
CA PHE A 44 16.15 42.42 17.28
C PHE A 44 15.78 42.09 15.83
N ASP A 45 16.40 42.73 14.84
CA ASP A 45 16.08 42.47 13.43
C ASP A 45 16.84 41.26 12.86
N GLU A 46 18.01 40.92 13.41
CA GLU A 46 18.76 39.72 13.02
C GLU A 46 18.10 38.43 13.54
N VAL A 47 17.51 38.45 14.74
CA VAL A 47 16.80 37.30 15.32
C VAL A 47 15.49 37.01 14.56
N LYS A 48 14.82 38.03 14.03
CA LYS A 48 13.61 37.86 13.22
C LYS A 48 13.89 37.21 11.87
N ASP A 49 15.02 37.50 11.23
CA ASP A 49 15.36 36.91 9.93
C ASP A 49 15.81 35.43 10.07
N VAL A 50 16.43 35.07 11.20
CA VAL A 50 16.73 33.67 11.54
C VAL A 50 15.47 32.87 11.85
N ALA A 51 14.53 33.41 12.64
CA ALA A 51 13.25 32.76 12.94
C ALA A 51 12.41 32.52 11.66
N LYS A 52 12.41 33.49 10.74
CA LYS A 52 11.67 33.40 9.46
C LYS A 52 12.30 32.39 8.48
N ARG A 53 13.62 32.17 8.52
CA ARG A 53 14.31 31.11 7.73
C ARG A 53 14.11 29.70 8.30
N VAL A 54 13.81 29.57 9.59
CA VAL A 54 13.47 28.27 10.21
C VAL A 54 12.00 27.91 9.93
N GLU A 55 11.07 28.88 9.95
CA GLU A 55 9.65 28.62 9.68
C GLU A 55 9.31 28.33 8.21
N THR A 56 10.06 28.89 7.26
CA THR A 56 9.77 28.73 5.82
C THR A 56 10.19 27.37 5.24
N LYS A 57 10.94 26.52 5.97
CA LYS A 57 11.23 25.14 5.55
C LYS A 57 10.17 24.12 5.97
N ALA A 58 9.25 24.47 6.87
CA ALA A 58 8.30 23.52 7.46
C ALA A 58 6.95 23.39 6.71
N THR A 59 6.60 24.30 5.80
CA THR A 59 5.23 24.39 5.27
C THR A 59 4.96 23.60 3.98
N ASN A 60 5.99 23.18 3.22
CA ASN A 60 5.81 22.50 1.93
C ASN A 60 6.06 20.97 1.92
N ALA A 61 6.43 20.35 3.04
CA ALA A 61 6.75 18.92 3.07
C ALA A 61 5.53 17.98 3.12
N LYS A 62 4.31 18.51 3.28
CA LYS A 62 3.10 17.70 3.57
C LYS A 62 2.71 16.72 2.46
N ASN A 63 3.17 16.92 1.23
CA ASN A 63 2.87 16.06 0.07
C ASN A 63 4.11 15.43 -0.60
N SER A 64 5.29 15.47 0.03
CA SER A 64 6.47 14.87 -0.58
C SER A 64 6.33 13.35 -0.65
N ARG A 65 6.60 12.75 -1.81
CA ARG A 65 6.64 11.29 -1.99
C ARG A 65 7.77 10.71 -1.12
N TRP A 66 7.52 9.59 -0.45
CA TRP A 66 8.56 8.91 0.35
C TRP A 66 9.61 8.28 -0.58
N SER A 67 10.88 8.65 -0.40
CA SER A 67 12.00 8.01 -1.10
C SER A 67 12.23 6.57 -0.59
N LEU A 68 13.00 5.78 -1.31
CA LEU A 68 13.32 4.41 -0.89
C LEU A 68 14.22 4.43 0.36
N GLU A 69 15.18 5.35 0.39
CA GLU A 69 16.11 5.57 1.48
C GLU A 69 15.38 6.04 2.75
N GLU A 70 14.42 6.97 2.61
CA GLU A 70 13.57 7.41 3.73
C GLU A 70 12.78 6.24 4.32
N LYS A 71 12.21 5.38 3.48
CA LYS A 71 11.44 4.19 3.90
C LYS A 71 12.33 3.18 4.62
N GLN A 72 13.52 2.92 4.09
CA GLN A 72 14.47 2.00 4.69
C GLN A 72 14.91 2.51 6.06
N ARG A 73 15.29 3.79 6.15
CA ARG A 73 15.65 4.43 7.41
C ARG A 73 14.51 4.34 8.43
N LEU A 74 13.26 4.54 7.98
CA LEU A 74 12.09 4.44 8.86
C LEU A 74 11.94 3.02 9.41
N MET A 75 12.10 1.99 8.58
CA MET A 75 12.08 0.60 9.06
C MET A 75 13.18 0.33 10.09
N GLU A 76 14.41 0.76 9.81
CA GLU A 76 15.55 0.58 10.73
C GLU A 76 15.28 1.26 12.08
N THR A 77 14.80 2.51 12.08
CA THR A 77 14.44 3.23 13.30
C THR A 77 13.29 2.54 14.05
N VAL A 78 12.27 2.06 13.34
CA VAL A 78 11.14 1.34 13.95
C VAL A 78 11.62 0.03 14.57
N MET A 79 12.47 -0.74 13.89
CA MET A 79 13.01 -2.00 14.41
C MET A 79 13.89 -1.77 15.63
N LYS A 80 14.76 -0.75 15.61
CA LYS A 80 15.63 -0.40 16.74
C LYS A 80 14.86 0.02 17.99
N ASN A 81 13.73 0.72 17.81
CA ASN A 81 12.92 1.26 18.91
C ASN A 81 11.68 0.39 19.23
N ARG A 82 11.62 -0.83 18.70
CA ARG A 82 10.53 -1.76 19.02
C ARG A 82 10.81 -2.38 20.38
N THR A 83 10.00 -2.04 21.37
CA THR A 83 10.14 -2.61 22.72
C THR A 83 9.68 -4.07 22.78
N SER A 84 10.49 -4.94 23.39
CA SER A 84 10.30 -6.39 23.43
C SER A 84 9.04 -6.83 24.19
N LEU A 85 8.60 -6.07 25.19
CA LEU A 85 7.53 -6.47 26.10
C LEU A 85 6.13 -6.51 25.44
N ARG A 86 5.86 -5.70 24.41
CA ARG A 86 4.55 -5.67 23.72
C ARG A 86 4.62 -5.37 22.22
N GLY A 87 5.82 -5.23 21.66
CA GLY A 87 5.99 -4.83 20.27
C GLY A 87 5.48 -3.41 19.96
N THR A 88 5.26 -2.59 20.99
CA THR A 88 4.91 -1.18 20.85
C THR A 88 6.12 -0.39 20.37
N ILE A 89 5.88 0.43 19.35
CA ILE A 89 6.88 1.32 18.74
C ILE A 89 6.82 2.66 19.46
N ASP A 90 7.97 3.15 19.92
CA ASP A 90 8.08 4.52 20.43
C ASP A 90 8.07 5.52 19.27
N TRP A 91 6.90 6.11 19.05
CA TRP A 91 6.69 7.05 17.96
C TRP A 91 7.28 8.44 18.23
N GLU A 92 7.66 8.79 19.46
CA GLU A 92 8.33 10.06 19.75
C GLU A 92 9.76 10.04 19.23
N VAL A 93 10.46 8.93 19.44
CA VAL A 93 11.81 8.72 18.90
C VAL A 93 11.78 8.70 17.37
N VAL A 94 10.81 8.01 16.77
CA VAL A 94 10.65 7.97 15.31
C VAL A 94 10.39 9.38 14.75
N GLU A 95 9.52 10.18 15.37
CA GLU A 95 9.24 11.54 14.88
C GLU A 95 10.47 12.45 14.93
N ARG A 96 11.31 12.31 15.96
CA ARG A 96 12.56 13.08 16.11
C ARG A 96 13.58 12.78 15.00
N GLU A 97 13.64 11.53 14.52
CA GLU A 97 14.51 11.11 13.42
C GLU A 97 14.03 11.61 12.04
N PHE A 98 12.74 11.98 11.93
CA PHE A 98 12.13 12.43 10.68
C PHE A 98 11.49 13.82 10.83
N PRO A 99 12.27 14.89 11.05
CA PRO A 99 11.75 16.22 11.36
C PRO A 99 10.88 16.83 10.25
N ASN A 100 11.04 16.35 9.01
CA ASN A 100 10.24 16.78 7.86
C ASN A 100 8.94 15.98 7.67
N ARG A 101 8.66 14.99 8.53
CA ARG A 101 7.51 14.09 8.44
C ARG A 101 6.78 14.10 9.78
N THR A 102 5.45 14.11 9.73
CA THR A 102 4.66 13.98 10.95
C THR A 102 4.63 12.53 11.41
N ARG A 103 4.49 12.30 12.72
CA ARG A 103 4.21 10.97 13.29
C ARG A 103 3.11 10.22 12.53
N TYR A 104 2.04 10.91 12.11
CA TYR A 104 0.96 10.29 11.35
C TYR A 104 1.41 9.81 9.97
N ALA A 105 2.23 10.57 9.27
CA ALA A 105 2.79 10.15 7.98
C ALA A 105 3.68 8.92 8.13
N CYS A 106 4.53 8.87 9.17
CA CYS A 106 5.37 7.71 9.49
C CYS A 106 4.53 6.45 9.79
N LYS A 107 3.44 6.59 10.55
CA LYS A 107 2.49 5.49 10.82
C LYS A 107 1.82 5.00 9.54
N ALA A 108 1.35 5.92 8.70
CA ALA A 108 0.65 5.59 7.48
C ALA A 108 1.56 4.84 6.49
N ILE A 109 2.80 5.30 6.32
CA ILE A 109 3.75 4.64 5.42
C ILE A 109 4.23 3.30 5.99
N LEU A 110 4.43 3.17 7.31
CA LEU A 110 4.79 1.88 7.92
C LEU A 110 3.69 0.85 7.67
N LYS A 111 2.42 1.20 7.94
CA LYS A 111 1.27 0.34 7.66
C LYS A 111 1.15 -0.01 6.19
N GLN A 112 1.48 0.92 5.30
CA GLN A 112 1.53 0.65 3.86
C GLN A 112 2.66 -0.34 3.53
N MET A 113 3.86 -0.18 4.10
CA MET A 113 4.99 -1.08 3.90
C MET A 113 4.72 -2.46 4.49
N GLU A 114 4.06 -2.58 5.65
CA GLU A 114 3.67 -3.86 6.23
C GLU A 114 2.70 -4.61 5.30
N ARG A 115 1.68 -3.90 4.79
CA ARG A 115 0.76 -4.46 3.78
C ARG A 115 1.48 -4.85 2.50
N SER A 116 2.44 -4.03 2.07
CA SER A 116 3.28 -4.30 0.90
C SER A 116 4.20 -5.50 1.15
N ASN A 117 4.85 -5.64 2.31
CA ASN A 117 5.74 -6.76 2.61
C ASN A 117 4.98 -8.08 2.79
N GLU A 118 3.76 -8.04 3.36
CA GLU A 118 2.82 -9.17 3.35
C GLU A 118 2.42 -9.58 1.93
N THR A 119 2.43 -8.64 0.98
CA THR A 119 2.16 -8.94 -0.43
C THR A 119 3.43 -9.25 -1.23
N ASP A 120 4.58 -8.66 -0.93
CA ASP A 120 5.81 -8.69 -1.74
C ASP A 120 6.67 -9.93 -1.49
N SER A 121 6.54 -10.60 -0.33
CA SER A 121 7.10 -11.95 -0.16
C SER A 121 6.45 -13.00 -1.09
N ASN A 122 5.36 -12.66 -1.79
CA ASN A 122 4.73 -13.50 -2.80
C ASN A 122 4.32 -12.78 -4.11
N MET A 123 4.61 -11.47 -4.26
CA MET A 123 4.15 -10.65 -5.43
C MET A 123 5.24 -9.79 -6.09
N THR A 124 6.52 -10.04 -5.86
CA THR A 124 7.57 -9.42 -6.68
C THR A 124 7.57 -10.04 -8.08
N ASN A 125 6.73 -9.48 -8.97
CA ASN A 125 6.70 -9.59 -10.43
C ASN A 125 6.63 -10.97 -11.10
N ASN A 126 6.73 -12.08 -10.37
CA ASN A 126 6.33 -13.38 -10.87
C ASN A 126 4.81 -13.40 -10.94
N LYS A 127 4.29 -13.14 -12.14
CA LYS A 127 2.91 -13.34 -12.56
C LYS A 127 2.40 -14.63 -11.92
N ILE A 128 1.69 -14.52 -10.78
CA ILE A 128 1.22 -15.69 -10.02
C ILE A 128 0.39 -16.53 -10.98
N SER A 129 0.99 -17.64 -11.42
CA SER A 129 0.37 -18.55 -12.37
C SER A 129 -0.45 -19.53 -11.55
N PHE A 130 -1.76 -19.55 -11.82
CA PHE A 130 -2.62 -20.60 -11.33
C PHE A 130 -2.64 -21.71 -12.37
N THR A 131 -2.24 -22.90 -11.95
CA THR A 131 -2.40 -24.13 -12.72
C THR A 131 -3.87 -24.41 -13.00
N LYS A 132 -4.15 -25.26 -14.00
CA LYS A 132 -5.53 -25.67 -14.31
C LYS A 132 -6.21 -26.33 -13.09
N ARG A 133 -5.47 -27.19 -12.37
CA ARG A 133 -5.93 -27.87 -11.15
C ARG A 133 -6.35 -26.87 -10.07
N GLU A 134 -5.54 -25.85 -9.81
CA GLU A 134 -5.85 -24.83 -8.80
C GLU A 134 -7.08 -24.01 -9.16
N LYS A 135 -7.28 -23.70 -10.44
CA LYS A 135 -8.48 -22.97 -10.88
C LYS A 135 -9.75 -23.80 -10.68
N THR A 136 -9.70 -25.09 -10.98
CA THR A 136 -10.81 -26.02 -10.73
C THR A 136 -11.11 -26.10 -9.22
N LEU A 137 -10.09 -26.34 -8.40
CA LEU A 137 -10.24 -26.41 -6.94
C LEU A 137 -10.80 -25.11 -6.35
N LEU A 138 -10.30 -23.96 -6.80
CA LEU A 138 -10.81 -22.66 -6.35
C LEU A 138 -12.29 -22.47 -6.74
N THR A 139 -12.67 -22.89 -7.95
CA THR A 139 -14.06 -22.81 -8.42
C THR A 139 -14.98 -23.71 -7.58
N ASP A 140 -14.55 -24.94 -7.30
CA ASP A 140 -15.30 -25.89 -6.49
C ASP A 140 -15.41 -25.45 -5.04
N ALA A 141 -14.35 -24.91 -4.47
CA ALA A 141 -14.33 -24.41 -3.10
C ALA A 141 -15.20 -23.16 -2.95
N VAL A 142 -15.18 -22.22 -3.93
CA VAL A 142 -16.09 -21.06 -3.92
C VAL A 142 -17.55 -21.49 -4.05
N ARG A 143 -17.84 -22.52 -4.85
CA ARG A 143 -19.19 -23.09 -4.95
C ARG A 143 -19.69 -23.68 -3.62
N ARG A 144 -18.80 -24.28 -2.82
CA ARG A 144 -19.15 -24.87 -1.51
C ARG A 144 -19.22 -23.85 -0.37
N LEU A 145 -18.23 -22.94 -0.30
CA LEU A 145 -18.04 -22.03 0.84
C LEU A 145 -18.58 -20.60 0.59
N GLY A 146 -18.91 -20.25 -0.65
CA GLY A 146 -19.27 -18.90 -1.08
C GLY A 146 -18.06 -18.00 -1.36
N ASP A 147 -18.31 -16.84 -1.95
CA ASP A 147 -17.30 -15.85 -2.38
C ASP A 147 -17.03 -14.75 -1.32
N ARG A 148 -17.48 -14.96 -0.07
CA ARG A 148 -17.29 -14.03 1.04
C ARG A 148 -16.24 -14.47 2.05
N ASN A 149 -15.90 -15.77 2.11
CA ASN A 149 -15.02 -16.33 3.12
C ASN A 149 -13.65 -16.75 2.55
N TRP A 150 -12.88 -15.76 2.10
CA TRP A 150 -11.57 -15.98 1.48
C TRP A 150 -10.52 -16.59 2.41
N ALA A 151 -10.65 -16.37 3.73
CA ALA A 151 -9.74 -16.95 4.73
C ALA A 151 -9.92 -18.47 4.84
N ALA A 152 -11.17 -18.94 4.91
CA ALA A 152 -11.47 -20.37 4.91
C ALA A 152 -11.04 -21.03 3.60
N LEU A 153 -11.33 -20.38 2.46
CA LEU A 153 -10.91 -20.80 1.13
C LEU A 153 -9.39 -20.95 1.01
N ALA A 154 -8.63 -19.97 1.49
CA ALA A 154 -7.17 -20.03 1.45
C ALA A 154 -6.64 -21.23 2.26
N LYS A 155 -7.19 -21.48 3.45
CA LYS A 155 -6.83 -22.63 4.29
C LYS A 155 -7.10 -23.96 3.59
N GLU A 156 -8.27 -24.08 2.95
CA GLU A 156 -8.65 -25.29 2.21
C GLU A 156 -7.75 -25.50 0.98
N MET A 157 -7.49 -24.44 0.20
CA MET A 157 -6.58 -24.50 -0.94
C MET A 157 -5.15 -24.89 -0.52
N SER A 158 -4.64 -24.37 0.59
CA SER A 158 -3.33 -24.75 1.13
C SER A 158 -3.27 -26.23 1.50
N ARG A 159 -4.35 -26.78 2.07
CA ARG A 159 -4.44 -28.20 2.40
C ARG A 159 -4.42 -29.08 1.15
N ASP A 160 -5.18 -28.71 0.12
CA ASP A 160 -5.37 -29.57 -1.06
C ASP A 160 -4.23 -29.46 -2.09
N THR A 161 -3.51 -28.33 -2.10
CA THR A 161 -2.43 -28.07 -3.06
C THR A 161 -1.03 -28.07 -2.44
N GLY A 162 -0.92 -27.95 -1.11
CA GLY A 162 0.35 -27.73 -0.41
C GLY A 162 0.92 -26.32 -0.58
N ILE A 163 0.27 -25.45 -1.36
CA ILE A 163 0.76 -24.08 -1.66
C ILE A 163 0.00 -23.09 -0.80
N THR A 164 0.72 -22.39 0.08
CA THR A 164 0.12 -21.34 0.91
C THR A 164 0.09 -20.01 0.15
N ARG A 165 -1.11 -19.49 -0.12
CA ARG A 165 -1.30 -18.13 -0.66
C ARG A 165 -2.22 -17.31 0.22
N SER A 166 -2.04 -15.99 0.18
CA SER A 166 -2.90 -15.05 0.89
C SER A 166 -4.35 -15.11 0.37
N PRO A 167 -5.36 -14.99 1.24
CA PRO A 167 -6.78 -14.85 0.85
C PRO A 167 -7.03 -13.82 -0.25
N VAL A 168 -6.26 -12.72 -0.24
CA VAL A 168 -6.36 -11.65 -1.23
C VAL A 168 -6.03 -12.13 -2.65
N VAL A 169 -5.09 -13.07 -2.79
CA VAL A 169 -4.68 -13.64 -4.09
C VAL A 169 -5.82 -14.45 -4.70
N TYR A 170 -6.49 -15.28 -3.89
CA TYR A 170 -7.64 -16.08 -4.34
C TYR A 170 -8.84 -15.19 -4.69
N ASN A 171 -9.14 -14.17 -3.88
CA ASN A 171 -10.19 -13.18 -4.17
C ASN A 171 -9.92 -12.49 -5.53
N ARG A 172 -8.68 -12.00 -5.73
CA ARG A 172 -8.29 -11.36 -6.98
C ARG A 172 -8.40 -12.32 -8.18
N MET A 173 -7.97 -13.57 -8.03
CA MET A 173 -8.08 -14.58 -9.09
C MET A 173 -9.55 -14.84 -9.46
N TRP A 174 -10.42 -14.98 -8.45
CA TRP A 174 -11.84 -15.20 -8.66
C TRP A 174 -12.51 -14.01 -9.36
N THR A 175 -12.41 -12.83 -8.76
CA THR A 175 -13.09 -11.62 -9.23
C THR A 175 -12.66 -11.19 -10.62
N HIS A 176 -11.41 -11.44 -11.02
CA HIS A 176 -10.90 -10.99 -12.31
C HIS A 176 -10.81 -12.07 -13.40
N LYS A 177 -10.88 -13.37 -13.08
CA LYS A 177 -10.63 -14.43 -14.09
C LYS A 177 -11.57 -15.62 -14.03
N LEU A 178 -12.02 -16.03 -12.84
CA LEU A 178 -12.78 -17.28 -12.69
C LEU A 178 -14.26 -17.08 -12.43
N SER A 179 -14.68 -15.93 -11.91
CA SER A 179 -16.09 -15.72 -11.58
C SER A 179 -16.96 -15.94 -12.83
N PRO A 180 -18.11 -16.62 -12.70
CA PRO A 180 -19.02 -16.81 -13.81
C PRO A 180 -19.40 -15.49 -14.47
N LYS A 181 -19.47 -14.38 -13.70
CA LYS A 181 -19.73 -13.04 -14.22
C LYS A 181 -18.66 -12.55 -15.21
N VAL A 182 -17.40 -12.92 -14.98
CA VAL A 182 -16.30 -12.58 -15.90
C VAL A 182 -16.25 -13.53 -17.09
N GLN A 183 -16.55 -14.82 -16.90
CA GLN A 183 -16.52 -15.80 -17.99
C GLN A 183 -17.75 -15.73 -18.90
N ALA A 184 -18.91 -15.45 -18.32
CA ALA A 184 -20.17 -15.20 -19.01
C ALA A 184 -20.32 -13.74 -19.43
N ALA A 185 -19.33 -12.88 -19.13
CA ALA A 185 -19.29 -11.56 -19.74
C ALA A 185 -19.37 -11.77 -21.26
N PRO A 186 -20.33 -11.13 -21.95
CA PRO A 186 -20.48 -11.29 -23.39
C PRO A 186 -19.12 -11.05 -24.05
N LEU A 187 -18.78 -11.90 -25.02
CA LEU A 187 -17.68 -11.61 -25.93
C LEU A 187 -17.87 -10.18 -26.42
N TRP A 188 -16.88 -9.34 -26.13
CA TRP A 188 -16.97 -7.91 -26.38
C TRP A 188 -17.33 -7.68 -27.84
N SER A 189 -18.55 -7.20 -28.10
CA SER A 189 -19.01 -7.11 -29.49
C SER A 189 -18.28 -5.99 -30.22
N THR A 190 -18.19 -6.10 -31.55
CA THR A 190 -17.65 -5.02 -32.39
C THR A 190 -18.43 -3.72 -32.17
N ASN A 191 -19.75 -3.84 -31.94
CA ASN A 191 -20.62 -2.70 -31.65
C ASN A 191 -20.29 -2.05 -30.30
N ASP A 192 -20.09 -2.86 -29.25
CA ASP A 192 -19.70 -2.35 -27.93
C ASP A 192 -18.34 -1.66 -27.97
N THR A 193 -17.40 -2.17 -28.78
CA THR A 193 -16.09 -1.52 -28.97
C THR A 193 -16.25 -0.14 -29.62
N LYS A 194 -17.05 -0.05 -30.69
CA LYS A 194 -17.32 1.22 -31.38
C LYS A 194 -17.99 2.21 -30.43
N ARG A 195 -19.01 1.76 -29.72
CA ARG A 195 -19.76 2.58 -28.76
C ARG A 195 -18.88 3.04 -27.59
N LEU A 196 -18.02 2.16 -27.05
CA LEU A 196 -17.10 2.53 -25.98
C LEU A 196 -16.12 3.60 -26.44
N ARG A 197 -15.61 3.50 -27.67
CA ARG A 197 -14.71 4.51 -28.25
C ARG A 197 -15.38 5.88 -28.34
N GLU A 198 -16.58 5.94 -28.92
CA GLU A 198 -17.36 7.18 -29.07
C GLU A 198 -17.70 7.81 -27.71
N LEU A 199 -18.20 6.99 -26.77
CA LEU A 199 -18.51 7.49 -25.43
C LEU A 199 -17.25 7.95 -24.68
N SER A 200 -16.10 7.30 -24.91
CA SER A 200 -14.85 7.73 -24.29
C SER A 200 -14.30 9.04 -24.85
N SER A 201 -14.63 9.41 -26.10
CA SER A 201 -14.28 10.74 -26.63
C SER A 201 -15.17 11.85 -26.08
N ILE A 202 -16.40 11.52 -25.70
CA ILE A 202 -17.36 12.50 -25.16
C ILE A 202 -17.17 12.66 -23.63
N HIS A 203 -17.05 11.55 -22.90
CA HIS A 203 -17.06 11.54 -21.43
C HIS A 203 -15.69 11.25 -20.80
N GLY A 204 -14.66 11.04 -21.59
CA GLY A 204 -13.32 10.67 -21.11
C GLY A 204 -13.18 9.18 -20.76
N LYS A 205 -12.13 8.85 -20.00
CA LYS A 205 -11.71 7.46 -19.70
C LYS A 205 -12.19 6.94 -18.34
N ASP A 206 -13.25 7.52 -17.78
CA ASP A 206 -13.82 7.05 -16.51
C ASP A 206 -14.58 5.72 -16.70
N ALA A 207 -13.89 4.62 -16.43
CA ALA A 207 -14.45 3.28 -16.57
C ALA A 207 -15.65 3.02 -15.63
N VAL A 208 -15.67 3.64 -14.45
CA VAL A 208 -16.75 3.44 -13.47
C VAL A 208 -18.03 4.09 -14.00
N PHE A 209 -17.93 5.34 -14.44
CA PHE A 209 -19.05 6.06 -15.05
C PHE A 209 -19.59 5.33 -16.29
N LEU A 210 -18.69 4.93 -17.20
CA LEU A 210 -19.07 4.27 -18.45
C LEU A 210 -19.75 2.92 -18.20
N THR A 211 -19.26 2.14 -17.23
CA THR A 211 -19.90 0.90 -16.81
C THR A 211 -21.31 1.14 -16.30
N PHE A 212 -21.50 1.99 -15.30
CA PHE A 212 -22.81 2.14 -14.67
C PHE A 212 -23.84 2.76 -15.60
N LYS A 213 -23.42 3.68 -16.48
CA LYS A 213 -24.36 4.43 -17.33
C LYS A 213 -24.68 3.73 -18.64
N PHE A 214 -23.69 3.11 -19.29
CA PHE A 214 -23.83 2.66 -20.67
C PHE A 214 -23.56 1.17 -20.88
N PHE A 215 -22.86 0.54 -19.94
CA PHE A 215 -22.38 -0.83 -20.07
C PHE A 215 -22.61 -1.66 -18.79
N PRO A 216 -23.85 -1.74 -18.28
CA PRO A 216 -24.14 -2.42 -17.02
C PRO A 216 -23.83 -3.93 -17.04
N GLN A 217 -23.72 -4.52 -18.23
CA GLN A 217 -23.33 -5.92 -18.42
C GLN A 217 -21.82 -6.17 -18.27
N TYR A 218 -21.00 -5.12 -18.26
CA TYR A 218 -19.54 -5.23 -18.15
C TYR A 218 -19.06 -4.69 -16.81
N THR A 219 -17.95 -5.21 -16.29
CA THR A 219 -17.38 -4.71 -15.02
C THR A 219 -16.46 -3.51 -15.26
N PRO A 220 -16.30 -2.58 -14.29
CA PRO A 220 -15.39 -1.45 -14.46
C PRO A 220 -13.94 -1.85 -14.76
N PRO A 221 -13.36 -2.90 -14.15
CA PRO A 221 -12.04 -3.39 -14.54
C PRO A 221 -11.94 -3.86 -16.00
N LEU A 222 -13.00 -4.48 -16.53
CA LEU A 222 -13.04 -4.92 -17.93
C LEU A 222 -13.06 -3.72 -18.87
N ILE A 223 -13.91 -2.73 -18.60
CA ILE A 223 -13.99 -1.48 -19.37
C ILE A 223 -12.66 -0.72 -19.33
N SER A 224 -12.04 -0.61 -18.16
CA SER A 224 -10.71 0.00 -18.00
C SER A 224 -9.65 -0.72 -18.85
N THR A 225 -9.66 -2.07 -18.83
CA THR A 225 -8.76 -2.88 -19.67
C THR A 225 -8.99 -2.63 -21.16
N MET A 226 -10.25 -2.50 -21.59
CA MET A 226 -10.58 -2.20 -22.98
C MET A 226 -10.17 -0.78 -23.40
N LEU A 227 -10.40 0.23 -22.54
CA LEU A 227 -9.94 1.60 -22.78
C LEU A 227 -8.41 1.69 -22.88
N LEU A 228 -7.69 0.97 -22.02
CA LEU A 228 -6.23 0.87 -22.10
C LEU A 228 -5.81 0.23 -23.42
N ARG A 229 -6.43 -0.89 -23.81
CA ARG A 229 -6.12 -1.59 -25.07
C ARG A 229 -6.41 -0.74 -26.31
N MET A 230 -7.42 0.12 -26.26
CA MET A 230 -7.74 1.07 -27.34
C MET A 230 -6.80 2.28 -27.35
N GLY A 231 -6.32 2.73 -26.19
CA GLY A 231 -5.37 3.84 -26.07
C GLY A 231 -3.92 3.47 -26.37
N THR A 232 -3.54 2.21 -26.17
CA THR A 232 -2.24 1.68 -26.60
C THR A 232 -2.24 1.42 -28.10
N LYS A 233 -2.07 2.49 -28.88
CA LYS A 233 -1.71 2.48 -30.31
C LYS A 233 -2.63 1.65 -31.22
N TYR A 234 -3.74 2.30 -31.61
CA TYR A 234 -4.20 2.27 -33.00
C TYR A 234 -3.82 3.62 -33.67
N GLU A 235 -2.68 4.20 -33.30
CA GLU A 235 -2.07 5.26 -34.12
C GLU A 235 -1.45 4.57 -35.34
N ASP A 236 -2.00 4.86 -36.51
CA ASP A 236 -1.43 4.61 -37.83
C ASP A 236 -0.78 3.24 -38.08
N ARG A 237 -1.62 2.21 -38.24
CA ARG A 237 -1.41 1.40 -39.45
C ARG A 237 -1.97 2.19 -40.61
N ASP A 238 -1.13 3.07 -41.15
CA ASP A 238 -1.37 3.69 -42.45
C ASP A 238 -1.72 2.57 -43.44
N PRO A 239 -2.95 2.54 -44.00
CA PRO A 239 -3.31 1.55 -45.01
C PRO A 239 -2.44 1.65 -46.28
N ARG A 240 -1.59 2.67 -46.41
CA ARG A 240 -0.63 2.85 -47.51
C ARG A 240 0.74 2.26 -47.25
N ARG A 241 0.99 1.54 -46.14
CA ARG A 241 2.19 0.69 -46.05
C ARG A 241 1.96 -0.57 -46.89
N THR A 242 1.95 -0.38 -48.21
CA THR A 242 2.03 -1.42 -49.22
C THR A 242 3.23 -2.29 -48.87
N VAL A 243 2.95 -3.55 -48.57
CA VAL A 243 3.96 -4.61 -48.59
C VAL A 243 4.56 -4.55 -49.99
N GLN A 244 5.76 -3.98 -50.13
CA GLN A 244 6.53 -4.19 -51.33
C GLN A 244 6.83 -5.68 -51.38
N LEU A 245 6.07 -6.39 -52.20
CA LEU A 245 6.39 -7.75 -52.61
C LEU A 245 7.84 -7.74 -53.11
N PRO A 246 8.68 -8.70 -52.68
CA PRO A 246 10.02 -8.85 -53.21
C PRO A 246 9.91 -8.94 -54.74
N LYS A 247 10.60 -8.05 -55.44
CA LYS A 247 10.78 -8.19 -56.90
C LYS A 247 11.63 -9.44 -57.11
N ASP A 248 10.96 -10.56 -57.30
CA ASP A 248 11.58 -11.77 -57.74
C ASP A 248 12.31 -11.52 -59.06
N ARG A 249 13.60 -11.86 -59.02
CA ARG A 249 14.49 -12.22 -60.11
C ARG A 249 13.76 -12.50 -61.44
N GLN A 250 13.81 -11.54 -62.36
CA GLN A 250 13.90 -11.91 -63.76
C GLN A 250 15.34 -12.32 -64.04
N ARG A 251 15.56 -13.64 -64.13
CA ARG A 251 16.76 -14.22 -64.72
C ARG A 251 16.68 -14.01 -66.23
N ASN A 252 17.74 -13.42 -66.80
CA ASN A 252 18.17 -13.72 -68.17
C ASN A 252 18.95 -15.04 -68.16
#